data_AF-R9XIE9-F1
#
_entry.id   AF-R9XIE9-F1
#
_cell.length_a   1.000
_cell.length_b   1.000
_cell.length_c   1.000
_cell.angle_alpha   90.00
_cell.angle_beta   90.00
_cell.angle_gamma   90.00
#
_symmetry.space_group_name_H-M   'P 1'
#
loop_
_entity.id
_entity.type
_entity.pdbx_description
1 polymer ?
#
loop_
_entity_poly.entity_id
_entity_poly.type
_entity_poly.pdbx_seq_one_letter_code
_entity_poly.pdbx_strand_id
1 'polypeptide(L)'
;MLASQFKFFIRPSTTGAARRALSTIKTSTKESQELLVAQRKNRPVSPHLTIYQPQLTWYLSSVHRISGVLLGGAFYAATISFGVSALLGLDLNAENLATWYHSHMPTWGDLAVKGGAAYLFAFHFGNGIRHLIWDMGRELSLKGVYRTGYAVLGLMAVGGTYLLTL
;
A
#
# COMPACT_ATOMS: atom_id res chain seq x y z
N MET A 1 14.78 70.02 23.68
CA MET A 1 15.53 68.86 23.15
C MET A 1 14.53 68.00 22.39
N LEU A 2 14.87 67.58 21.17
CA LEU A 2 13.99 67.28 20.04
C LEU A 2 12.89 66.22 20.26
N ALA A 3 11.64 66.55 19.90
CA ALA A 3 10.62 65.58 19.53
C ALA A 3 10.79 65.24 18.03
N SER A 4 11.25 64.01 17.76
CA SER A 4 11.55 63.48 16.43
C SER A 4 10.25 63.17 15.66
N GLN A 5 10.05 63.87 14.55
CA GLN A 5 8.95 63.70 13.60
C GLN A 5 9.22 62.47 12.71
N PHE A 6 8.72 61.30 13.09
CA PHE A 6 8.75 60.11 12.22
C PHE A 6 7.66 60.24 11.15
N LYS A 7 8.03 60.73 9.95
CA LYS A 7 7.16 60.69 8.76
C LYS A 7 7.14 59.27 8.20
N PHE A 8 6.02 58.58 8.35
CA PHE A 8 5.76 57.30 7.70
C PHE A 8 5.61 57.55 6.18
N PHE A 9 6.61 57.16 5.39
CA PHE A 9 6.56 57.24 3.94
C PHE A 9 5.77 56.03 3.40
N ILE A 10 4.47 56.20 3.16
CA ILE A 10 3.66 55.20 2.45
C ILE A 10 4.13 55.17 1.00
N ARG A 11 4.90 54.13 0.65
CA ARG A 11 5.23 53.82 -0.74
C ARG A 11 3.93 53.35 -1.44
N PRO A 12 3.51 53.96 -2.56
CA PRO A 12 2.37 53.43 -3.31
C PRO A 12 2.70 52.02 -3.77
N SER A 13 1.89 51.03 -3.39
CA SER A 13 2.01 49.68 -3.91
C SER A 13 1.55 49.68 -5.36
N THR A 14 2.49 49.72 -6.30
CA THR A 14 2.23 49.35 -7.70
C THR A 14 2.10 47.83 -7.79
N THR A 15 1.09 47.25 -7.14
CA THR A 15 0.62 45.90 -7.47
C THR A 15 -0.11 45.97 -8.81
N GLY A 16 0.65 46.15 -9.88
CA GLY A 16 0.21 45.75 -11.21
C GLY A 16 -0.03 44.25 -11.14
N ALA A 17 -1.30 43.84 -11.16
CA ALA A 17 -1.65 42.45 -11.31
C ALA A 17 -1.05 41.97 -12.64
N ALA A 18 0.10 41.31 -12.58
CA ALA A 18 0.68 40.63 -13.73
C ALA A 18 -0.33 39.54 -14.12
N ARG A 19 -1.25 39.88 -15.05
CA ARG A 19 -2.15 38.92 -15.66
C ARG A 19 -1.26 37.94 -16.39
N ARG A 20 -1.01 36.77 -15.77
CA ARG A 20 -0.38 35.65 -16.47
C ARG A 20 -1.26 35.37 -17.68
N ALA A 21 -0.77 35.67 -18.87
CA ALA A 21 -1.41 35.28 -20.12
C ALA A 21 -1.28 33.75 -20.24
N LEU A 22 -2.18 33.04 -19.56
CA LEU A 22 -2.29 31.59 -19.67
C LEU A 22 -2.98 31.29 -21.00
N SER A 23 -2.21 30.81 -21.97
CA SER A 23 -2.74 30.28 -23.22
C SER A 23 -2.99 28.78 -23.06
N THR A 24 -4.22 28.34 -23.29
CA THR A 24 -4.56 26.91 -23.33
C THR A 24 -4.48 26.43 -24.78
N ILE A 25 -3.64 25.43 -25.02
CA ILE A 25 -3.51 24.78 -26.32
C ILE A 25 -4.25 23.45 -26.25
N LYS A 26 -5.05 23.11 -27.26
CA LYS A 26 -5.60 21.76 -27.39
C LYS A 26 -4.45 20.82 -27.69
N THR A 27 -4.23 19.84 -26.83
CA THR A 27 -3.13 18.88 -26.96
C THR A 27 -3.69 17.46 -26.87
N SER A 28 -3.08 16.54 -27.59
CA SER A 28 -3.39 15.11 -27.48
C SER A 28 -2.88 14.53 -26.16
N THR A 29 -3.42 13.40 -25.72
CA THR A 29 -2.99 12.76 -24.46
C THR A 29 -1.48 12.48 -24.42
N LYS A 30 -0.89 12.12 -25.57
CA LYS A 30 0.54 11.85 -25.70
C LYS A 30 1.37 13.12 -25.52
N GLU A 31 1.03 14.20 -26.22
CA GLU A 31 1.72 15.49 -26.11
C GLU A 31 1.62 16.05 -24.68
N SER A 32 0.45 15.93 -24.03
CA SER A 32 0.26 16.31 -22.63
C SER A 32 1.22 15.57 -21.70
N GLN A 33 1.35 14.25 -21.89
CA GLN A 33 2.28 13.43 -21.11
C GLN A 33 3.75 13.83 -21.35
N GLU A 34 4.14 14.08 -22.59
CA GLU A 34 5.49 14.53 -22.93
C GLU A 34 5.83 15.87 -22.27
N LEU A 35 4.90 16.83 -22.30
CA LEU A 35 5.04 18.11 -21.63
C LEU A 35 5.17 17.95 -20.11
N LEU A 36 4.34 17.10 -19.49
CA LEU A 36 4.40 16.82 -18.06
C LEU A 36 5.74 16.17 -17.67
N VAL A 37 6.23 15.22 -18.46
CA VAL A 37 7.54 14.58 -18.24
C VAL A 37 8.66 15.62 -18.38
N ALA A 38 8.62 16.49 -19.39
CA ALA A 38 9.60 17.55 -19.56
C ALA A 38 9.63 18.51 -18.35
N GLN A 39 8.46 18.87 -17.82
CA GLN A 39 8.36 19.70 -16.61
C GLN A 39 8.86 18.99 -15.35
N ARG A 40 8.62 17.68 -15.20
CA ARG A 40 9.11 16.89 -14.04
C ARG A 40 10.62 16.75 -14.00
N LYS A 41 11.30 16.78 -15.15
CA LYS A 41 12.78 16.77 -15.18
C LYS A 41 13.39 18.03 -14.56
N ASN A 42 12.68 19.15 -14.63
CA ASN A 42 13.17 20.46 -14.19
C ASN A 42 12.77 20.80 -12.75
N ARG A 43 11.98 19.95 -12.08
CA ARG A 43 11.43 20.24 -10.75
C ARG A 43 11.63 19.03 -9.83
N PRO A 44 12.12 19.25 -8.61
CA PRO A 44 12.23 18.16 -7.65
C PRO A 44 10.83 17.64 -7.28
N VAL A 45 10.73 16.33 -7.04
CA VAL A 45 9.53 15.72 -6.47
C VAL A 45 9.52 16.01 -4.97
N SER A 46 8.45 16.61 -4.47
CA SER A 46 8.27 16.82 -3.03
C SER A 46 8.29 15.48 -2.28
N PRO A 47 8.94 15.38 -1.12
CA PRO A 47 8.90 14.16 -0.32
C PRO A 47 7.45 13.81 0.03
N HIS A 48 7.13 12.53 0.04
CA HIS A 48 5.77 12.03 0.30
C HIS A 48 5.80 10.96 1.39
N LEU A 49 6.24 9.74 1.09
CA LEU A 49 6.21 8.62 2.04
C LEU A 49 7.14 8.86 3.24
N THR A 50 8.24 9.60 3.05
CA THR A 50 9.23 9.86 4.09
C THR A 50 8.79 10.90 5.12
N ILE A 51 7.79 11.73 4.81
CA ILE A 51 7.32 12.81 5.68
C ILE A 51 5.84 12.65 6.07
N TYR A 52 5.10 11.74 5.45
CA TYR A 52 3.68 11.58 5.70
C TYR A 52 3.44 10.91 7.05
N GLN A 53 2.52 11.46 7.84
CA GLN A 53 2.19 10.90 9.15
C GLN A 53 1.68 9.45 9.01
N PRO A 54 2.23 8.51 9.79
CA PRO A 54 1.69 7.16 9.89
C PRO A 54 0.21 7.15 10.31
N GLN A 55 -0.63 6.53 9.48
CA GLN A 55 -2.07 6.42 9.73
C GLN A 55 -2.55 5.01 9.43
N LEU A 56 -3.52 4.53 10.21
CA LEU A 56 -4.11 3.20 10.05
C LEU A 56 -4.61 2.94 8.62
N THR A 57 -5.11 3.98 7.95
CA THR A 57 -5.69 3.91 6.61
C THR A 57 -4.71 3.38 5.55
N TRP A 58 -3.59 4.09 5.34
CA TRP A 58 -2.65 3.74 4.29
C TRP A 58 -1.75 2.56 4.68
N TYR A 59 -1.47 2.36 5.98
CA TYR A 59 -0.76 1.16 6.44
C TYR A 59 -1.55 -0.11 6.15
N LEU A 60 -2.84 -0.19 6.53
CA LEU A 60 -3.65 -1.38 6.24
C LEU A 60 -3.79 -1.60 4.73
N SER A 61 -3.92 -0.53 3.94
CA SER A 61 -3.91 -0.64 2.48
C SER A 61 -2.59 -1.23 1.94
N SER A 62 -1.45 -0.78 2.44
CA SER A 62 -0.14 -1.30 2.02
C SER A 62 0.03 -2.77 2.42
N VAL A 63 -0.33 -3.12 3.65
CA VAL A 63 -0.26 -4.51 4.14
C VAL A 63 -1.22 -5.41 3.35
N HIS A 64 -2.38 -4.90 2.91
CA HIS A 64 -3.30 -5.68 2.06
C HIS A 64 -2.70 -6.02 0.70
N ARG A 65 -1.99 -5.07 0.09
CA ARG A 65 -1.25 -5.32 -1.16
C ARG A 65 -0.11 -6.32 -0.96
N ILE A 66 0.70 -6.12 0.08
CA ILE A 66 1.85 -6.99 0.38
C ILE A 66 1.38 -8.42 0.69
N SER A 67 0.39 -8.58 1.56
CA SER A 67 -0.20 -9.89 1.88
C SER A 67 -0.78 -10.57 0.64
N GLY A 68 -1.46 -9.83 -0.24
CA GLY A 68 -1.99 -10.37 -1.49
C GLY A 68 -0.89 -10.87 -2.44
N VAL A 69 0.20 -10.11 -2.59
CA VAL A 69 1.36 -10.52 -3.38
C VAL A 69 2.04 -11.76 -2.79
N LEU A 70 2.22 -11.81 -1.46
CA LEU A 70 2.87 -12.95 -0.80
C LEU A 70 2.02 -14.22 -0.90
N LEU A 71 0.72 -14.14 -0.57
CA LEU A 71 -0.18 -15.29 -0.61
C LEU A 71 -0.42 -15.76 -2.05
N GLY A 72 -0.72 -14.84 -2.97
CA GLY A 72 -0.91 -15.15 -4.38
C GLY A 72 0.37 -15.69 -5.01
N GLY A 73 1.51 -15.06 -4.72
CA GLY A 73 2.83 -15.51 -5.19
C GLY A 73 3.17 -16.91 -4.71
N ALA A 74 2.93 -17.22 -3.43
CA ALA A 74 3.14 -18.56 -2.89
C ALA A 74 2.21 -19.60 -3.55
N PHE A 75 0.93 -19.26 -3.73
CA PHE A 75 -0.03 -20.13 -4.41
C PHE A 75 0.38 -20.42 -5.86
N TYR A 76 0.73 -19.39 -6.63
CA TYR A 76 1.16 -19.55 -8.02
C TYR A 76 2.49 -20.31 -8.12
N ALA A 77 3.46 -20.00 -7.26
CA ALA A 77 4.72 -20.74 -7.22
C ALA A 77 4.48 -22.24 -6.98
N ALA A 78 3.69 -22.59 -5.96
CA ALA A 78 3.40 -23.99 -5.65
C ALA A 78 2.67 -24.71 -6.80
N THR A 79 1.59 -24.10 -7.31
CA THR A 79 0.77 -24.71 -8.36
C THR A 79 1.52 -24.85 -9.69
N ILE A 80 2.31 -23.85 -10.08
CA ILE A 80 3.15 -23.91 -11.28
C ILE A 80 4.25 -24.95 -11.10
N SER A 81 4.95 -24.96 -9.95
CA SER A 81 6.01 -25.94 -9.68
C SER A 81 5.50 -27.38 -9.72
N PHE A 82 4.34 -27.67 -9.11
CA PHE A 82 3.75 -29.00 -9.19
C PHE A 82 3.25 -29.34 -10.60
N GLY A 83 2.67 -28.37 -11.33
CA GLY A 83 2.26 -28.57 -12.72
C GLY A 83 3.44 -28.89 -13.64
N VAL A 84 4.54 -28.14 -13.52
CA VAL A 84 5.78 -28.38 -14.28
C VAL A 84 6.40 -29.72 -13.89
N SER A 85 6.41 -30.07 -12.59
CA SER A 85 6.91 -31.35 -12.13
C SER A 85 6.15 -32.52 -12.75
N ALA A 86 4.82 -32.46 -12.76
CA ALA A 86 3.99 -33.50 -13.35
C ALA A 86 4.21 -33.63 -14.87
N LEU A 87 4.38 -32.51 -15.58
CA LEU A 87 4.59 -32.50 -17.03
C LEU A 87 5.96 -33.04 -17.44
N LEU A 88 7.00 -32.72 -16.66
CA LEU A 88 8.38 -33.09 -16.98
C LEU A 88 8.83 -34.37 -16.27
N GLY A 89 7.94 -35.02 -15.50
CA GLY A 89 8.27 -36.21 -14.71
C GLY A 89 9.32 -35.93 -13.62
N LEU A 90 9.36 -34.71 -13.07
CA LEU A 90 10.21 -34.41 -11.92
C LEU A 90 9.59 -35.02 -10.65
N ASP A 91 10.43 -35.33 -9.68
CA ASP A 91 10.03 -35.97 -8.42
C ASP A 91 9.50 -34.97 -7.37
N LEU A 92 9.00 -33.81 -7.80
CA LEU A 92 8.42 -32.79 -6.93
C LEU A 92 6.89 -32.97 -6.83
N ASN A 93 6.48 -33.78 -5.86
CA ASN A 93 5.07 -33.98 -5.49
C ASN A 93 4.82 -33.59 -4.03
N ALA A 94 3.56 -33.62 -3.59
CA ALA A 94 3.17 -33.19 -2.25
C ALA A 94 3.81 -34.06 -1.13
N GLU A 95 3.95 -35.37 -1.34
CA GLU A 95 4.51 -36.30 -0.36
C GLU A 95 6.01 -36.06 -0.17
N ASN A 96 6.75 -35.93 -1.28
CA ASN A 96 8.18 -35.65 -1.24
C ASN A 96 8.48 -34.27 -0.65
N LEU A 97 7.68 -33.25 -1.00
CA LEU A 97 7.82 -31.92 -0.42
C LEU A 97 7.55 -31.94 1.09
N ALA A 98 6.50 -32.64 1.55
CA ALA A 98 6.18 -32.77 2.96
C ALA A 98 7.29 -33.51 3.73
N THR A 99 7.82 -34.59 3.14
CA THR A 99 8.93 -35.37 3.71
C THR A 99 10.19 -34.51 3.83
N TRP A 100 10.53 -33.76 2.78
CA TRP A 100 11.65 -32.82 2.80
C TRP A 100 11.45 -31.73 3.87
N TYR A 101 10.26 -31.14 3.92
CA TYR A 101 9.92 -30.10 4.88
C TYR A 101 10.07 -30.58 6.33
N HIS A 102 9.49 -31.73 6.68
CA HIS A 102 9.58 -32.26 8.04
C HIS A 102 10.98 -32.71 8.45
N SER A 103 11.83 -33.09 7.50
CA SER A 103 13.21 -33.52 7.78
C SER A 103 14.21 -32.36 7.88
N HIS A 104 13.95 -31.23 7.22
CA HIS A 104 14.91 -30.12 7.12
C HIS A 104 14.46 -28.84 7.82
N MET A 105 13.16 -28.66 8.08
CA MET A 105 12.65 -27.43 8.68
C MET A 105 12.80 -27.45 10.21
N PRO A 106 13.57 -26.52 10.81
CA PRO A 106 13.64 -26.39 12.26
C PRO A 106 12.32 -25.85 12.82
N THR A 107 12.03 -26.15 14.10
CA THR A 107 10.76 -25.77 14.76
C THR A 107 10.44 -24.27 14.67
N TRP A 108 11.45 -23.40 14.80
CA TRP A 108 11.23 -21.95 14.67
C TRP A 108 10.87 -21.54 13.23
N GLY A 109 11.40 -22.25 12.24
CA GLY A 109 11.10 -22.03 10.83
C GLY A 109 9.69 -22.50 10.50
N ASP A 110 9.27 -23.66 11.02
CA ASP A 110 7.91 -24.15 10.89
C ASP A 110 6.90 -23.16 11.49
N LEU A 111 7.17 -22.68 12.71
CA LEU A 111 6.34 -21.69 13.37
C LEU A 111 6.26 -20.38 12.56
N ALA A 112 7.37 -19.94 11.98
CA ALA A 112 7.39 -18.72 11.17
C ALA A 112 6.60 -18.87 9.86
N VAL A 113 6.72 -20.00 9.18
CA VAL A 113 5.98 -20.28 7.92
C VAL A 113 4.49 -20.44 8.21
N LYS A 114 4.12 -21.27 9.19
CA LYS A 114 2.72 -21.46 9.59
C LYS A 114 2.10 -20.17 10.10
N GLY A 115 2.78 -19.48 11.01
CA GLY A 115 2.34 -18.21 11.57
C GLY A 115 2.21 -17.12 10.51
N GLY A 116 3.21 -16.99 9.64
CA GLY A 116 3.19 -16.05 8.52
C GLY A 116 1.99 -16.30 7.60
N ALA A 117 1.79 -17.55 7.16
CA ALA A 117 0.66 -17.92 6.31
C ALA A 117 -0.69 -17.66 7.01
N ALA A 118 -0.85 -18.11 8.27
CA ALA A 118 -2.08 -17.97 9.05
C ALA A 118 -2.48 -16.50 9.25
N TYR A 119 -1.57 -15.67 9.74
CA TYR A 119 -1.86 -14.27 10.05
C TYR A 119 -2.02 -13.42 8.79
N LEU A 120 -1.18 -13.63 7.76
CA LEU A 120 -1.33 -12.92 6.48
C LEU A 120 -2.66 -13.28 5.81
N PHE A 121 -3.05 -14.56 5.82
CA PHE A 121 -4.32 -14.99 5.26
C PHE A 121 -5.51 -14.39 6.02
N ALA A 122 -5.53 -14.52 7.35
CA ALA A 122 -6.62 -13.97 8.17
C ALA A 122 -6.76 -12.44 7.97
N PHE A 123 -5.63 -11.72 7.95
CA PHE A 123 -5.61 -10.29 7.65
C PHE A 123 -6.13 -9.99 6.23
N HIS A 124 -5.59 -10.65 5.21
CA HIS A 124 -5.92 -10.37 3.81
C HIS A 124 -7.39 -10.65 3.53
N PHE A 125 -7.91 -11.76 4.06
CA PHE A 125 -9.32 -12.14 3.96
C PHE A 125 -10.23 -11.10 4.63
N GLY A 126 -9.97 -10.76 5.91
CA GLY A 126 -10.76 -9.78 6.64
C GLY A 126 -10.70 -8.39 6.01
N ASN A 127 -9.52 -7.94 5.60
CA ASN A 127 -9.36 -6.65 4.94
C ASN A 127 -9.96 -6.63 3.52
N GLY A 128 -9.98 -7.77 2.82
CA GLY A 128 -10.67 -7.93 1.55
C GLY A 128 -12.18 -7.75 1.70
N ILE A 129 -12.80 -8.37 2.71
CA ILE A 129 -14.21 -8.13 3.05
C ILE A 129 -14.46 -6.64 3.34
N ARG A 130 -13.59 -6.00 4.12
CA ARG A 130 -13.66 -4.55 4.38
C ARG A 130 -13.61 -3.72 3.10
N HIS A 131 -12.77 -4.06 2.13
CA HIS A 131 -12.72 -3.38 0.84
C HIS A 131 -14.01 -3.59 0.03
N LEU A 132 -14.56 -4.80 -0.01
CA LEU A 132 -15.86 -5.05 -0.66
C LEU A 132 -17.00 -4.24 0.00
N ILE A 133 -16.97 -4.06 1.33
CA ILE A 133 -17.91 -3.19 2.04
C ILE A 133 -17.76 -1.72 1.59
N TRP A 134 -16.53 -1.25 1.41
CA TRP A 134 -16.26 0.10 0.91
C TRP A 134 -16.70 0.30 -0.54
N ASP A 135 -16.52 -0.71 -1.38
CA ASP A 135 -16.96 -0.68 -2.79
C ASP A 135 -18.49 -0.60 -2.91
N MET A 136 -19.22 -1.09 -1.90
CA MET A 136 -20.68 -0.90 -1.76
C MET A 136 -21.07 0.49 -1.20
N GLY A 137 -20.11 1.40 -1.02
CA GLY A 137 -20.36 2.75 -0.49
C GLY A 137 -20.60 2.82 1.03
N ARG A 138 -20.25 1.76 1.79
CA ARG A 138 -20.47 1.68 3.25
C ARG A 138 -19.19 1.94 4.04
N GLU A 139 -19.32 2.36 5.30
CA GLU A 139 -18.19 2.60 6.24
C GLU A 139 -17.13 3.61 5.75
N LEU A 140 -17.48 4.51 4.82
CA LEU A 140 -16.57 5.51 4.24
C LEU A 140 -16.37 6.77 5.11
N SER A 141 -17.04 6.87 6.26
CA SER A 141 -16.78 7.92 7.23
C SER A 141 -15.45 7.66 7.97
N LEU A 142 -14.77 8.70 8.46
CA LEU A 142 -13.52 8.53 9.21
C LEU A 142 -13.69 7.55 10.39
N LYS A 143 -14.79 7.67 11.14
CA LYS A 143 -15.12 6.75 12.25
C LYS A 143 -15.32 5.32 11.74
N GLY A 144 -16.04 5.12 10.63
CA GLY A 144 -16.27 3.81 10.02
C GLY A 144 -14.99 3.14 9.52
N VAL A 145 -14.13 3.92 8.86
CA VAL A 145 -12.82 3.46 8.36
C VAL A 145 -11.93 2.96 9.51
N TYR A 146 -11.88 3.68 10.63
CA TYR A 146 -11.10 3.24 11.81
C TYR A 146 -11.74 2.05 12.51
N ARG A 147 -13.07 2.05 12.70
CA ARG A 147 -13.81 0.93 13.31
C ARG A 147 -13.57 -0.38 12.55
N THR A 148 -13.77 -0.36 11.24
CA THR A 148 -13.53 -1.53 10.38
C THR A 148 -12.05 -1.92 10.35
N GLY A 149 -11.13 -0.95 10.43
CA GLY A 149 -9.70 -1.22 10.53
C GLY A 149 -9.34 -2.02 11.79
N TYR A 150 -9.83 -1.60 12.97
CA TYR A 150 -9.61 -2.36 14.20
C TYR A 150 -10.32 -3.71 14.21
N ALA A 151 -11.51 -3.81 13.60
CA ALA A 151 -12.20 -5.09 13.45
C ALA A 151 -11.38 -6.10 12.64
N VAL A 152 -10.74 -5.65 11.55
CA VAL A 152 -9.81 -6.48 10.76
C VAL A 152 -8.61 -6.92 11.58
N LEU A 153 -8.02 -6.03 12.40
CA LEU A 153 -6.90 -6.39 13.27
C LEU A 153 -7.31 -7.42 14.34
N GLY A 154 -8.51 -7.28 14.91
CA GLY A 154 -9.07 -8.27 15.82
C GLY A 154 -9.30 -9.63 15.15
N LEU A 155 -9.85 -9.63 13.93
CA LEU A 155 -10.04 -10.85 13.13
C LEU A 155 -8.69 -11.50 12.80
N MET A 156 -7.68 -10.72 12.42
CA MET A 156 -6.32 -11.21 12.18
C MET A 156 -5.75 -11.88 13.43
N ALA A 157 -5.89 -11.26 14.61
CA ALA A 157 -5.38 -11.81 15.85
C ALA A 157 -6.07 -13.14 16.23
N VAL A 158 -7.40 -13.17 16.24
CA VAL A 158 -8.16 -14.36 16.64
C VAL A 158 -8.08 -15.46 15.57
N GLY A 159 -8.38 -15.11 14.31
CA GLY A 159 -8.39 -16.05 13.20
C GLY A 159 -6.98 -16.56 12.87
N GLY A 160 -5.97 -15.69 12.91
CA GLY A 160 -4.58 -16.08 12.73
C GLY A 160 -4.10 -17.03 13.83
N THR A 161 -4.46 -16.77 15.09
CA THR A 161 -4.14 -17.70 16.20
C THR A 161 -4.84 -19.05 16.01
N TYR A 162 -6.13 -19.06 15.68
CA TYR A 162 -6.86 -20.31 15.42
C TYR A 162 -6.22 -21.12 14.29
N LEU A 163 -5.92 -20.48 13.16
CA LEU A 163 -5.27 -21.13 12.02
C LEU A 163 -3.87 -21.65 12.34
N LEU A 164 -3.12 -20.95 13.22
CA LEU A 164 -1.80 -21.40 13.67
C LEU A 164 -1.87 -22.67 14.51
N THR A 165 -3.00 -22.90 15.21
CA THR A 165 -3.18 -24.07 16.08
C THR A 165 -3.73 -25.31 15.38
N LEU A 166 -4.15 -25.19 14.11
CA LEU A 166 -4.55 -26.32 13.27
C LEU A 166 -3.32 -27.13 12.80
#